data_AF-A0A7Y2IV67-F1
#
_entry.id   AF-A0A7Y2IV67-F1
#
_cell.length_a   1.000
_cell.length_b   1.000
_cell.length_c   1.000
_cell.angle_alpha   90.00
_cell.angle_beta   90.00
_cell.angle_gamma   90.00
#
_symmetry.space_group_name_H-M   'P 1'
#
loop_
_entity.id
_entity.type
_entity.pdbx_description
1 polymer ?
#
loop_
_entity_poly.entity_id
_entity_poly.type
_entity_poly.pdbx_seq_one_letter_code
_entity_poly.pdbx_strand_id
1 'polypeptide(L)'
;MHWFTHPPYLRWALAAAIVTAAFAVELRPTSTEAYPFAATTLVAGQIVGPGAIEYRDVPSDLLPPVTELGYAARDIAVGEPLTPATMTRGSVIPDDWWIVAVPLPTHVVPGSEARLVTTLSVIDVIVASPGRSDGFDVRTFGTVAVPPAAAAEVALAAASDAVVVLVRP
;
A
#
# COMPACT_ATOMS: atom_id res chain seq x y z
N MET A 1 -42.78 -27.85 -57.98
CA MET A 1 -41.61 -27.45 -57.16
C MET A 1 -42.09 -26.65 -55.95
N HIS A 2 -42.55 -27.30 -54.88
CA HIS A 2 -42.96 -26.61 -53.63
C HIS A 2 -42.73 -27.51 -52.39
N TRP A 3 -41.53 -28.10 -52.23
CA TRP A 3 -41.29 -29.06 -51.15
C TRP A 3 -40.27 -28.62 -50.08
N PHE A 4 -39.80 -27.37 -50.14
CA PHE A 4 -38.97 -26.79 -49.08
C PHE A 4 -39.39 -25.35 -48.79
N THR A 5 -40.65 -25.15 -48.44
CA THR A 5 -41.03 -23.97 -47.66
C THR A 5 -40.51 -24.18 -46.25
N HIS A 6 -39.52 -23.38 -45.84
CA HIS A 6 -38.93 -23.45 -44.50
C HIS A 6 -40.04 -23.45 -43.44
N PRO A 7 -40.14 -24.51 -42.63
CA PRO A 7 -41.23 -24.59 -41.66
C PRO A 7 -41.13 -23.44 -40.64
N PRO A 8 -42.23 -22.71 -40.37
CA PRO A 8 -42.19 -21.49 -39.55
C PRO A 8 -41.76 -21.76 -38.11
N TYR A 9 -41.91 -22.98 -37.61
CA TYR A 9 -41.51 -23.39 -36.27
C TYR A 9 -40.00 -23.29 -36.02
N LEU A 10 -39.15 -23.39 -37.06
CA LEU A 10 -37.71 -23.25 -36.90
C LEU A 10 -37.31 -21.83 -36.50
N ARG A 11 -38.06 -20.81 -36.95
CA ARG A 11 -37.81 -19.41 -36.56
C ARG A 11 -38.12 -19.19 -35.08
N TRP A 12 -39.20 -19.79 -34.61
CA TRP A 12 -39.59 -19.74 -33.19
C TRP A 12 -38.63 -20.54 -32.30
N ALA A 13 -38.17 -21.71 -32.75
CA ALA A 13 -37.16 -22.49 -32.04
C ALA A 13 -35.83 -21.73 -31.93
N LEU A 14 -35.39 -21.07 -33.00
CA LEU A 14 -34.19 -20.22 -32.99
C LEU A 14 -34.35 -19.03 -32.04
N ALA A 15 -35.50 -18.35 -32.08
CA ALA A 15 -35.79 -17.23 -31.18
C ALA A 15 -35.77 -17.69 -29.71
N ALA A 16 -36.41 -18.83 -29.40
CA ALA A 16 -36.36 -19.42 -28.07
C ALA A 16 -34.93 -19.75 -27.64
N ALA A 17 -34.13 -20.38 -28.51
CA ALA A 17 -32.73 -20.69 -28.23
C ALA A 17 -31.90 -19.43 -27.92
N ILE A 18 -32.08 -18.35 -28.68
CA ILE A 18 -31.41 -17.07 -28.45
C ILE A 18 -31.80 -16.47 -27.09
N VAL A 19 -33.10 -16.44 -26.78
CA VAL A 19 -33.59 -15.91 -25.49
C VAL A 19 -33.05 -16.73 -24.32
N THR A 20 -33.07 -18.06 -24.44
CA THR A 20 -32.57 -18.95 -23.38
C THR A 20 -31.06 -18.81 -23.20
N ALA A 21 -30.31 -18.66 -24.29
CA ALA A 21 -28.86 -18.44 -24.25
C ALA A 21 -28.52 -17.08 -23.64
N ALA A 22 -29.23 -16.01 -24.01
CA ALA A 22 -29.04 -14.69 -23.42
C ALA A 22 -29.33 -14.70 -21.91
N PHE A 23 -30.44 -15.32 -21.50
CA PHE A 23 -30.79 -15.48 -20.10
C PHE A 23 -29.73 -16.29 -19.32
N ALA A 24 -29.21 -17.35 -19.93
CA ALA A 24 -28.16 -18.16 -19.33
C ALA A 24 -26.80 -17.43 -19.24
N VAL A 25 -26.54 -16.44 -20.10
CA VAL A 25 -25.35 -15.58 -20.02
C VAL A 25 -25.52 -14.54 -18.91
N GLU A 26 -26.69 -13.93 -18.80
CA GLU A 26 -26.99 -12.92 -17.78
C GLU A 26 -26.94 -13.48 -16.36
N LEU A 27 -27.34 -14.75 -16.18
CA LEU A 27 -27.32 -15.43 -14.88
C LEU A 27 -25.94 -15.99 -14.50
N ARG A 28 -24.90 -15.77 -15.31
CA ARG A 28 -23.56 -16.28 -14.97
C ARG A 28 -23.06 -15.56 -13.71
N PRO A 29 -22.67 -16.30 -12.66
CA PRO A 29 -22.08 -15.68 -11.49
C PRO A 29 -20.81 -14.94 -11.90
N THR A 30 -20.62 -13.75 -11.34
CA THR A 30 -19.37 -13.01 -11.48
C THR A 30 -18.26 -13.82 -10.81
N SER A 31 -17.15 -13.99 -11.51
CA SER A 31 -15.96 -14.59 -10.91
C SER A 31 -15.54 -13.75 -9.70
N THR A 32 -15.26 -14.40 -8.58
CA THR A 32 -14.77 -13.75 -7.37
C THR A 32 -13.43 -14.32 -6.96
N GLU A 33 -12.64 -13.51 -6.27
CA GLU A 33 -11.36 -13.89 -5.68
C GLU A 33 -11.27 -13.41 -4.23
N ALA A 34 -10.53 -14.15 -3.40
CA ALA A 34 -10.29 -13.79 -2.01
C ALA A 34 -9.25 -12.67 -1.94
N TYR A 35 -9.66 -11.52 -1.39
CA TYR A 35 -8.82 -10.32 -1.33
C TYR A 35 -8.62 -9.86 0.12
N PRO A 36 -7.42 -9.38 0.52
CA PRO A 36 -7.14 -8.98 1.89
C PRO A 36 -7.69 -7.58 2.26
N PHE A 37 -8.33 -7.50 3.42
CA PHE A 37 -8.85 -6.28 4.05
C PHE A 37 -8.28 -6.13 5.46
N ALA A 38 -8.22 -4.88 5.95
CA ALA A 38 -7.79 -4.60 7.31
C ALA A 38 -8.83 -5.08 8.34
N ALA A 39 -8.46 -6.03 9.19
CA ALA A 39 -9.32 -6.52 10.29
C ALA A 39 -9.34 -5.55 11.49
N THR A 40 -8.30 -4.72 11.62
CA THR A 40 -8.15 -3.69 12.64
C THR A 40 -7.59 -2.41 12.00
N THR A 41 -7.66 -1.28 12.71
CA THR A 41 -6.97 -0.07 12.27
C THR A 41 -5.46 -0.29 12.29
N LEU A 42 -4.79 -0.01 11.17
CA LEU A 42 -3.34 -0.05 11.03
C LEU A 42 -2.80 1.37 11.02
N VAL A 43 -1.75 1.61 11.81
CA VAL A 43 -1.03 2.90 11.80
C VAL A 43 0.04 2.88 10.72
N ALA A 44 0.34 4.03 10.12
CA ALA A 44 1.45 4.16 9.18
C ALA A 44 2.76 3.58 9.76
N GLY A 45 3.47 2.76 8.97
CA GLY A 45 4.69 2.06 9.37
C GLY A 45 4.45 0.76 10.15
N GLN A 46 3.21 0.40 10.50
CA GLN A 46 2.90 -0.84 11.20
C GLN A 46 3.04 -2.05 10.27
N ILE A 47 3.67 -3.12 10.76
CA ILE A 47 3.74 -4.40 10.05
C ILE A 47 2.37 -5.08 10.02
N VAL A 48 1.96 -5.56 8.85
CA VAL A 48 0.68 -6.27 8.69
C VAL A 48 0.85 -7.74 9.08
N GLY A 49 0.39 -8.08 10.28
CA GLY A 49 0.38 -9.45 10.79
C GLY A 49 -0.87 -10.24 10.37
N PRO A 50 -0.87 -11.57 10.52
CA PRO A 50 -2.01 -12.43 10.17
C PRO A 50 -3.30 -12.11 10.94
N GLY A 51 -3.20 -11.55 12.15
CA GLY A 51 -4.37 -11.11 12.93
C GLY A 51 -4.96 -9.76 12.50
N ALA A 52 -4.28 -9.04 11.61
CA ALA A 52 -4.74 -7.74 11.09
C ALA A 52 -5.38 -7.84 9.71
N ILE A 53 -5.52 -9.05 9.17
CA ILE A 53 -6.03 -9.31 7.81
C ILE A 53 -7.31 -10.14 7.91
N GLU A 54 -8.32 -9.72 7.17
CA GLU A 54 -9.54 -10.48 6.89
C GLU A 54 -9.64 -10.67 5.37
N TYR A 55 -9.83 -11.90 4.90
CA TYR A 55 -10.03 -12.18 3.47
C TYR A 55 -11.52 -12.12 3.14
N ARG A 56 -11.88 -11.36 2.09
CA ARG A 56 -13.25 -11.24 1.59
C ARG A 56 -13.30 -11.54 0.11
N ASP A 57 -14.37 -12.20 -0.33
CA ASP A 57 -14.61 -12.46 -1.74
C ASP A 57 -15.04 -11.15 -2.44
N VAL A 58 -14.27 -10.76 -3.44
CA VAL A 58 -14.55 -9.60 -4.30
C VAL A 58 -14.60 -10.04 -5.76
N PRO A 59 -15.34 -9.34 -6.64
CA PRO A 59 -15.26 -9.60 -8.08
C PRO A 59 -13.82 -9.60 -8.56
N SER A 60 -13.44 -10.62 -9.32
CA SER A 60 -12.12 -10.70 -9.96
C SER A 60 -11.87 -9.45 -10.79
N ASP A 61 -10.63 -8.98 -10.81
CA ASP A 61 -10.16 -7.77 -11.51
C ASP A 61 -10.69 -6.43 -10.96
N LEU A 62 -11.46 -6.44 -9.86
CA LEU A 62 -11.93 -5.19 -9.24
C LEU A 62 -10.80 -4.43 -8.54
N LEU A 63 -9.88 -5.16 -7.92
CA LEU A 63 -8.78 -4.60 -7.13
C LEU A 63 -7.43 -5.08 -7.67
N PRO A 64 -6.39 -4.21 -7.65
CA PRO A 64 -5.07 -4.60 -8.11
C PRO A 64 -4.48 -5.71 -7.21
N PRO A 65 -3.87 -6.77 -7.77
CA PRO A 65 -3.40 -7.91 -7.00
C PRO A 65 -2.28 -7.50 -6.02
N VAL A 66 -2.30 -8.09 -4.82
CA VAL A 66 -1.26 -7.91 -3.81
C VAL A 66 -0.41 -9.17 -3.71
N THR A 67 0.87 -9.05 -4.05
CA THR A 67 1.82 -10.18 -3.98
C THR A 67 2.35 -10.39 -2.56
N GLU A 68 2.56 -9.31 -1.80
CA GLU A 68 3.14 -9.35 -0.45
C GLU A 68 2.52 -8.26 0.44
N LEU A 69 2.18 -8.63 1.67
CA LEU A 69 1.68 -7.72 2.69
C LEU A 69 2.87 -7.31 3.58
N GLY A 70 3.30 -6.06 3.43
CA GLY A 70 4.44 -5.48 4.14
C GLY A 70 4.00 -4.57 5.29
N TYR A 71 4.28 -3.28 5.16
CA TYR A 71 3.88 -2.25 6.13
C TYR A 71 2.74 -1.41 5.59
N ALA A 72 1.95 -0.85 6.50
CA ALA A 72 0.99 0.19 6.17
C ALA A 72 1.72 1.47 5.73
N ALA A 73 1.48 1.95 4.51
CA ALA A 73 2.10 3.19 4.00
C ALA A 73 1.45 4.46 4.58
N ARG A 74 0.23 4.34 5.08
CA ARG A 74 -0.56 5.38 5.76
C ARG A 74 -1.40 4.73 6.86
N ASP A 75 -2.13 5.54 7.62
CA ASP A 75 -3.18 5.01 8.48
C ASP A 75 -4.29 4.38 7.63
N ILE A 76 -4.68 3.14 7.94
CA ILE A 76 -5.68 2.35 7.22
C ILE A 76 -6.78 1.98 8.23
N ALA A 77 -8.01 2.40 7.97
CA ALA A 77 -9.13 2.05 8.83
C ALA A 77 -9.51 0.57 8.68
N VAL A 78 -10.14 0.03 9.73
CA VAL A 78 -10.77 -1.29 9.67
C VAL A 78 -11.75 -1.39 8.50
N GLY A 79 -11.68 -2.50 7.78
CA GLY A 79 -12.52 -2.79 6.61
C GLY A 79 -12.06 -2.16 5.31
N GLU A 80 -10.94 -1.42 5.28
CA GLU A 80 -10.34 -0.95 4.02
C GLU A 80 -9.58 -2.07 3.31
N PRO A 81 -9.58 -2.10 1.95
CA PRO A 81 -8.79 -3.07 1.19
C PRO A 81 -7.29 -2.77 1.30
N LEU A 82 -6.50 -3.83 1.50
CA LEU A 82 -5.04 -3.72 1.45
C LEU A 82 -4.63 -3.77 -0.02
N THR A 83 -4.12 -2.66 -0.56
CA THR A 83 -3.75 -2.52 -1.97
C THR A 83 -2.27 -2.19 -2.08
N PRO A 84 -1.64 -2.35 -3.25
CA PRO A 84 -0.25 -1.92 -3.44
C PRO A 84 -0.03 -0.43 -3.17
N ALA A 85 -1.07 0.41 -3.21
CA ALA A 85 -0.99 1.83 -2.90
C ALA A 85 -1.09 2.14 -1.40
N THR A 86 -1.71 1.25 -0.61
CA THR A 86 -1.80 1.40 0.85
C THR A 86 -0.70 0.62 1.58
N MET A 87 0.02 -0.25 0.88
CA MET A 87 1.11 -1.06 1.38
C MET A 87 2.46 -0.55 0.85
N THR A 88 3.52 -0.68 1.65
CA THR A 88 4.90 -0.44 1.20
C THR A 88 5.77 -1.69 1.43
N ARG A 89 6.75 -1.89 0.54
CA ARG A 89 7.76 -2.96 0.67
C ARG A 89 9.02 -2.38 1.33
N GLY A 90 9.46 -3.01 2.43
CA GLY A 90 10.70 -2.69 3.17
C GLY A 90 10.57 -1.56 4.20
N SER A 91 11.37 -1.50 5.28
CA SER A 91 11.92 -2.57 6.12
C SER A 91 11.62 -2.26 7.59
N VAL A 92 11.57 -3.31 8.43
CA VAL A 92 11.61 -3.23 9.89
C VAL A 92 12.81 -2.36 10.24
N ILE A 93 12.58 -1.24 10.93
CA ILE A 93 13.65 -0.56 11.65
C ILE A 93 14.25 -1.59 12.60
N PRO A 94 15.54 -1.96 12.49
CA PRO A 94 16.11 -2.98 13.36
C PRO A 94 15.92 -2.62 14.84
N ASP A 95 15.64 -3.61 15.69
CA ASP A 95 15.25 -3.38 17.09
C ASP A 95 16.31 -2.60 17.91
N ASP A 96 17.57 -2.61 17.47
CA ASP A 96 18.70 -1.93 18.11
C ASP A 96 18.95 -0.50 17.58
N TRP A 97 18.15 -0.02 16.63
CA TRP A 97 18.29 1.31 16.04
C TRP A 97 17.54 2.38 16.82
N TRP A 98 18.10 3.58 16.84
CA TRP A 98 17.56 4.72 17.57
C TRP A 98 16.76 5.62 16.65
N ILE A 99 15.64 6.15 17.15
CA ILE A 99 14.82 7.11 16.42
C ILE A 99 15.31 8.53 16.75
N VAL A 100 15.69 9.28 15.71
CA VAL A 100 16.16 10.66 15.84
C VAL A 100 15.29 11.58 14.98
N ALA A 101 14.89 12.72 15.55
CA ALA A 101 14.17 13.76 14.82
C ALA A 101 15.11 14.53 13.91
N VAL A 102 14.73 14.69 12.64
CA VAL A 102 15.55 15.36 11.62
C VAL A 102 14.65 16.16 10.66
N PRO A 103 15.19 17.22 10.02
CA PRO A 103 14.46 17.90 8.96
C PRO A 103 14.22 16.93 7.79
N LEU A 104 12.95 16.69 7.47
CA LEU A 104 12.54 15.70 6.49
C LEU A 104 11.45 16.29 5.58
N PRO A 105 11.51 16.07 4.25
CA PRO A 105 10.42 16.46 3.37
C PRO A 105 9.10 15.74 3.73
N THR A 106 7.97 16.40 3.49
CA THR A 106 6.62 15.87 3.78
C THR A 106 6.22 14.66 2.93
N HIS A 107 6.87 14.48 1.77
CA HIS A 107 6.52 13.44 0.79
C HIS A 107 7.36 12.16 0.93
N VAL A 108 8.21 12.07 1.96
CA VAL A 108 9.05 10.89 2.16
C VAL A 108 8.23 9.76 2.78
N VAL A 109 8.38 8.55 2.24
CA VAL A 109 7.62 7.38 2.68
C VAL A 109 8.35 6.67 3.83
N PRO A 110 7.69 6.35 4.96
CA PRO A 110 8.24 5.48 6.00
C PRO A 110 8.74 4.15 5.45
N GLY A 111 9.85 3.65 6.00
CA GLY A 111 10.55 2.45 5.53
C GLY A 111 11.53 2.70 4.39
N SER A 112 11.54 3.90 3.78
CA SER A 112 12.50 4.22 2.71
C SER A 112 13.92 4.34 3.26
N GLU A 113 14.88 3.81 2.49
CA GLU A 113 16.30 4.08 2.71
C GLU A 113 16.62 5.55 2.40
N ALA A 114 17.33 6.20 3.31
CA ALA A 114 17.83 7.55 3.13
C ALA A 114 19.28 7.63 3.60
N ARG A 115 19.95 8.73 3.28
CA ARG A 115 21.29 9.04 3.79
C ARG A 115 21.24 10.31 4.60
N LEU A 116 21.78 10.24 5.80
CA LEU A 116 21.97 11.37 6.66
C LEU A 116 23.42 11.86 6.51
N VAL A 117 23.56 13.12 6.12
CA VAL A 117 24.86 13.77 5.95
C VAL A 117 25.06 14.72 7.11
N THR A 118 26.09 14.45 7.92
CA THR A 118 26.59 15.34 8.98
C THR A 118 27.86 16.04 8.49
N THR A 119 28.45 16.88 9.34
CA THR A 119 29.77 17.46 9.08
C THR A 119 30.91 16.44 9.13
N LEU A 120 30.69 15.27 9.74
CA LEU A 120 31.72 14.27 10.00
C LEU A 120 31.55 13.01 9.15
N SER A 121 30.31 12.65 8.80
CA SER A 121 30.02 11.36 8.19
C SER A 121 28.77 11.36 7.31
N VAL A 122 28.65 10.31 6.50
CA VAL A 122 27.44 9.97 5.76
C VAL A 122 26.95 8.64 6.28
N ILE A 123 25.73 8.61 6.78
CA ILE A 123 25.16 7.48 7.51
C ILE A 123 23.91 7.00 6.77
N ASP A 124 23.85 5.70 6.47
CA ASP A 124 22.63 5.09 5.92
C ASP A 124 21.59 4.97 7.05
N VAL A 125 20.38 5.44 6.77
CA VAL A 125 19.26 5.53 7.73
C VAL A 125 17.97 5.03 7.09
N ILE A 126 16.99 4.69 7.91
CA ILE A 126 15.64 4.31 7.46
C ILE A 126 14.67 5.38 7.91
N VAL A 127 13.77 5.84 7.04
CA VAL A 127 12.74 6.81 7.42
C VAL A 127 11.72 6.14 8.33
N ALA A 128 11.57 6.63 9.56
CA ALA A 128 10.65 6.08 10.53
C ALA A 128 9.26 6.76 10.50
N SER A 129 9.24 8.08 10.30
CA SER A 129 7.99 8.83 10.09
C SER A 129 8.23 9.97 9.10
N PRO A 130 7.22 10.32 8.28
CA PRO A 130 7.35 11.42 7.34
C PRO A 130 7.48 12.74 8.09
N GLY A 131 7.97 13.77 7.40
CA GLY A 131 7.93 15.11 7.94
C GLY A 131 6.48 15.56 8.20
N ARG A 132 6.18 16.03 9.41
CA ARG A 132 4.92 16.72 9.73
C ARG A 132 5.19 18.20 10.00
N SER A 133 4.40 19.06 9.35
CA SER A 133 4.33 20.48 9.71
C SER A 133 3.24 20.63 10.78
N ASP A 134 3.56 21.32 11.86
CA ASP A 134 2.60 21.68 12.91
C ASP A 134 1.82 22.96 12.58
N GLY A 135 2.03 23.54 11.39
CA GLY A 135 1.37 24.76 10.93
C GLY A 135 1.95 26.06 11.51
N PHE A 136 2.90 25.98 12.44
CA PHE A 136 3.56 27.14 13.04
C PHE A 136 5.05 27.20 12.71
N ASP A 137 5.64 26.07 12.33
CA ASP A 137 7.05 25.98 12.01
C ASP A 137 7.32 26.09 10.50
N VAL A 138 8.41 26.78 10.13
CA VAL A 138 8.87 26.91 8.74
C VAL A 138 9.47 25.59 8.24
N ARG A 139 9.88 24.72 9.17
CA ARG A 139 10.50 23.44 8.88
C ARG A 139 9.56 22.28 9.19
N THR A 140 9.66 21.26 8.35
CA THR A 140 8.95 20.02 8.54
C THR A 140 9.90 19.02 9.19
N PHE A 141 9.56 18.52 10.37
CA PHE A 141 10.35 17.53 11.09
C PHE A 141 9.72 16.15 10.95
N GLY A 142 10.55 15.18 10.60
CA GLY A 142 10.21 13.75 10.59
C GLY A 142 11.16 12.99 11.50
N THR A 143 11.07 11.67 11.49
CA THR A 143 12.01 10.83 12.23
C THR A 143 12.67 9.81 11.34
N VAL A 144 13.95 9.54 11.62
CA VAL A 144 14.73 8.49 10.97
C VAL A 144 15.28 7.54 12.02
N ALA A 145 15.37 6.28 11.67
CA ALA A 145 16.08 5.27 12.43
C ALA A 145 17.56 5.28 12.05
N VAL A 146 18.40 5.29 13.07
CA VAL A 146 19.85 5.44 12.98
C VAL A 146 20.53 4.27 13.69
N PRO A 147 21.62 3.71 13.14
CA PRO A 147 22.41 2.68 13.82
C PRO A 147 22.91 3.17 15.20
N PRO A 148 22.97 2.30 16.21
CA PRO A 148 23.40 2.69 17.57
C PRO A 148 24.81 3.28 17.64
N ALA A 149 25.72 2.87 16.75
CA ALA A 149 27.07 3.44 16.66
C ALA A 149 27.09 4.93 16.25
N ALA A 150 26.09 5.39 15.50
CA ALA A 150 26.00 6.76 14.99
C ALA A 150 24.98 7.63 15.75
N ALA A 151 24.18 7.04 16.65
CA ALA A 151 23.05 7.71 17.30
C ALA A 151 23.45 9.00 18.04
N ALA A 152 24.56 8.98 18.79
CA ALA A 152 25.02 10.15 19.54
C ALA A 152 25.50 11.28 18.63
N GLU A 153 26.21 10.95 17.54
CA GLU A 153 26.66 11.93 16.56
C GLU A 153 25.46 12.58 15.85
N VAL A 154 24.53 11.76 15.37
CA VAL A 154 23.35 12.24 14.64
C VAL A 154 22.46 13.08 15.55
N ALA A 155 22.25 12.67 16.80
CA ALA A 155 21.45 13.45 17.75
C ALA A 155 22.07 14.83 18.00
N LEU A 156 23.40 14.90 18.16
CA LEU A 156 24.10 16.16 18.36
C LEU A 156 24.08 17.04 17.11
N ALA A 157 24.29 16.45 15.93
CA ALA A 157 24.21 17.16 14.67
C ALA A 157 22.79 17.69 14.40
N ALA A 158 21.75 16.88 14.67
CA ALA A 158 20.35 17.27 14.50
C ALA A 158 19.96 18.40 15.47
N ALA A 159 20.37 18.32 16.73
CA ALA A 159 20.16 19.40 17.71
C ALA A 159 20.88 20.71 17.35
N SER A 160 21.94 20.62 16.54
CA SER A 160 22.73 21.78 16.07
C SER A 160 22.35 22.25 14.67
N ASP A 161 21.26 21.74 14.08
CA ASP A 161 20.85 22.03 12.70
C ASP A 161 21.95 21.73 11.64
N ALA A 162 22.85 20.80 11.95
CA ALA A 162 24.00 20.44 11.12
C ALA A 162 23.78 19.12 10.34
N VAL A 163 22.53 18.82 10.00
CA VAL A 163 22.12 17.58 9.32
C VAL A 163 21.36 17.87 8.03
N VAL A 164 21.72 17.16 6.98
CA VAL A 164 20.98 17.12 5.72
C VAL A 164 20.55 15.69 5.43
N VAL A 165 19.28 15.49 5.10
CA VAL A 165 18.75 14.18 4.71
C VAL A 165 18.64 14.11 3.19
N LEU A 166 19.28 13.12 2.59
CA LEU A 166 19.21 12.78 1.18
C LEU A 166 18.30 11.57 1.01
N VAL A 167 17.22 11.74 0.27
CA VAL A 167 16.27 10.67 -0.06
C VAL A 167 16.46 10.30 -1.53
N ARG A 168 16.49 9.00 -1.85
CA ARG A 168 16.51 8.55 -3.25
C ARG A 168 15.17 8.90 -3.92
N PRO A 169 15.18 9.29 -5.20
CA PRO A 169 13.95 9.55 -5.96
C PRO A 169 13.13 8.28 -6.17
#